data_AF-A0A7Y0TR92-F1
#
_entry.id   AF-A0A7Y0TR92-F1
#
_cell.length_a   1.000
_cell.length_b   1.000
_cell.length_c   1.000
_cell.angle_alpha   90.00
_cell.angle_beta   90.00
_cell.angle_gamma   90.00
#
_symmetry.space_group_name_H-M   'P 1'
#
loop_
_entity.id
_entity.type
_entity.pdbx_description
1 polymer ?
#
loop_
_entity_poly.entity_id
_entity_poly.type
_entity_poly.pdbx_seq_one_letter_code
_entity_poly.pdbx_strand_id
1 'polypeptide(L)'
;MLEIFASDYIAIFSDEIHNLTHVFVYESDSPEEIIKKRAERVAKVCEILSHKTTLDELKEQLPVFAAIISETIKVTPTQLRRFYTYVKSIDIANKDTKTDTITDSYKLKFLLPKLAGSSEKESLQDLYKIFGITIPKIQTVKELRLFVEFFEAILDYHSTIDPKKKD
;
A
#
# COMPACT_ATOMS: atom_id res chain seq x y z
N MET A 1 -10.34 30.99 -15.74
CA MET A 1 -9.98 31.33 -14.35
C MET A 1 -9.93 30.07 -13.48
N LEU A 2 -9.31 28.98 -13.97
CA LEU A 2 -9.18 27.68 -13.28
C LEU A 2 -7.74 27.12 -13.34
N GLU A 3 -6.80 27.83 -14.00
CA GLU A 3 -5.43 27.35 -14.23
C GLU A 3 -4.45 27.72 -13.12
N ILE A 4 -4.85 28.53 -12.14
CA ILE A 4 -3.95 29.02 -11.08
C ILE A 4 -3.94 28.11 -9.83
N PHE A 5 -4.98 27.27 -9.63
CA PHE A 5 -5.04 26.37 -8.46
C PHE A 5 -4.32 25.03 -8.65
N ALA A 6 -3.96 24.64 -9.87
CA ALA A 6 -3.28 23.37 -10.13
C ALA A 6 -1.74 23.46 -9.93
N SER A 7 -1.15 24.64 -10.18
CA SER A 7 0.31 24.84 -10.14
C SER A 7 0.86 24.90 -8.71
N ASP A 8 0.17 25.64 -7.82
CA ASP A 8 0.62 25.78 -6.43
C ASP A 8 0.35 24.51 -5.60
N TYR A 9 -0.66 23.72 -5.97
CA TYR A 9 -0.98 22.44 -5.29
C TYR A 9 0.05 21.34 -5.60
N ILE A 10 0.58 21.30 -6.83
CA ILE A 10 1.62 20.33 -7.20
C ILE A 10 2.94 20.66 -6.48
N ALA A 11 3.24 21.94 -6.25
CA ALA A 11 4.44 22.37 -5.53
C ALA A 11 4.40 22.00 -4.03
N ILE A 12 3.27 22.20 -3.35
CA ILE A 12 3.09 21.82 -1.94
C ILE A 12 3.19 20.30 -1.75
N PHE A 13 2.68 19.51 -2.70
CA PHE A 13 2.70 18.04 -2.62
C PHE A 13 4.02 17.42 -3.04
N SER A 14 4.80 18.07 -3.92
CA SER A 14 6.18 17.70 -4.20
C SER A 14 7.02 17.77 -2.92
N ASP A 15 6.84 18.83 -2.11
CA ASP A 15 7.52 18.97 -0.81
C ASP A 15 7.03 17.97 0.23
N GLU A 16 5.76 17.55 0.22
CA GLU A 16 5.26 16.50 1.13
C GLU A 16 5.79 15.10 0.80
N ILE A 17 5.94 14.78 -0.50
CA ILE A 17 6.58 13.55 -0.96
C ILE A 17 8.10 13.60 -0.73
N HIS A 18 8.72 14.78 -0.87
CA HIS A 18 10.12 14.98 -0.50
C HIS A 18 10.34 14.85 1.02
N ASN A 19 9.38 15.32 1.84
CA ASN A 19 9.40 15.12 3.28
C ASN A 19 9.10 13.68 3.71
N LEU A 20 8.39 12.89 2.90
CA LEU A 20 8.18 11.45 3.12
C LEU A 20 9.45 10.62 2.84
N THR A 21 10.33 11.12 1.96
CA THR A 21 11.60 10.48 1.60
C THR A 21 12.78 10.90 2.49
N HIS A 22 12.71 12.07 3.15
CA HIS A 22 13.81 12.59 3.98
C HIS A 22 13.89 12.07 5.43
N VAL A 23 12.99 11.20 5.87
CA VAL A 23 13.06 10.57 7.20
C VAL A 23 13.78 9.23 7.09
N PHE A 24 15.08 9.29 6.81
CA PHE A 24 15.96 8.13 6.97
C PHE A 24 16.01 7.75 8.45
N VAL A 25 15.85 6.46 8.75
CA VAL A 25 16.18 5.90 10.06
C VAL A 25 17.70 5.96 10.17
N TYR A 26 18.22 6.83 11.03
CA TYR A 26 19.65 6.88 11.28
C TYR A 26 20.00 5.74 12.23
N GLU A 27 21.13 5.05 12.00
CA GLU A 27 21.62 3.94 12.86
C GLU A 27 21.79 4.34 14.34
N SER A 28 21.68 5.63 14.66
CA SER A 28 21.73 6.21 16.01
C SER A 28 20.37 6.35 16.73
N ASP A 29 19.24 6.10 16.07
CA ASP A 29 17.92 6.25 16.69
C ASP A 29 17.64 5.14 17.73
N SER A 30 17.04 5.49 18.87
CA SER A 30 16.62 4.49 19.86
C SER A 30 15.49 3.58 19.29
N PRO A 31 15.33 2.33 19.76
CA PRO A 31 14.27 1.44 19.30
C PRO A 31 12.86 2.04 19.41
N GLU A 32 12.62 2.86 20.42
CA GLU A 32 11.35 3.56 20.66
C GLU A 32 11.09 4.65 19.62
N GLU A 33 12.12 5.42 19.25
CA GLU A 33 12.03 6.44 18.20
C GLU A 33 11.80 5.82 16.81
N ILE A 34 12.43 4.67 16.53
CA ILE A 34 12.21 3.92 15.29
C ILE A 34 10.75 3.48 15.19
N ILE A 35 10.18 2.94 16.27
CA ILE A 35 8.77 2.51 16.30
C ILE A 35 7.84 3.72 16.11
N LYS A 36 8.13 4.83 16.78
CA LYS A 36 7.35 6.07 16.65
C LYS A 36 7.36 6.62 15.23
N LYS A 37 8.54 6.77 14.62
CA LYS A 37 8.69 7.25 13.22
C LYS A 37 7.97 6.33 12.23
N ARG A 38 7.99 5.01 12.43
CA ARG A 38 7.25 4.05 11.60
C ARG A 38 5.74 4.26 11.71
N ALA A 39 5.22 4.39 12.93
CA ALA A 39 3.80 4.61 13.16
C ALA A 39 3.31 5.92 12.52
N GLU A 40 4.09 7.00 12.63
CA GLU A 40 3.80 8.30 12.00
C GLU A 40 3.73 8.20 10.47
N ARG A 41 4.66 7.46 9.85
CA ARG A 41 4.66 7.25 8.38
C ARG A 41 3.43 6.48 7.92
N VAL A 42 3.06 5.41 8.62
CA VAL A 42 1.83 4.65 8.32
C VAL A 42 0.60 5.54 8.50
N ALA A 43 0.55 6.38 9.54
CA ALA A 43 -0.56 7.29 9.77
C ALA A 43 -0.71 8.31 8.63
N LYS A 44 0.39 8.90 8.17
CA LYS A 44 0.39 9.84 7.03
C LYS A 44 -0.05 9.18 5.73
N VAL A 45 0.41 7.94 5.47
CA VAL A 45 -0.09 7.15 4.32
C VAL A 45 -1.60 6.95 4.44
N CYS A 46 -2.11 6.54 5.61
CA CYS A 46 -3.53 6.36 5.83
C CYS A 46 -4.33 7.66 5.62
N GLU A 47 -3.82 8.81 6.07
CA GLU A 47 -4.44 10.11 5.88
C GLU A 47 -4.54 10.48 4.39
N ILE A 48 -3.43 10.40 3.65
CA ILE A 48 -3.41 10.69 2.21
C ILE A 48 -4.34 9.73 1.46
N LEU A 49 -4.27 8.44 1.78
CA LEU A 49 -5.14 7.43 1.20
C LEU A 49 -6.61 7.74 1.50
N SER A 50 -6.94 8.27 2.68
CA SER A 50 -8.33 8.55 3.09
C SER A 50 -8.94 9.73 2.34
N HIS A 51 -8.16 10.78 2.05
CA HIS A 51 -8.65 11.99 1.37
C HIS A 51 -8.95 11.83 -0.13
N LYS A 52 -8.42 10.79 -0.77
CA LYS A 52 -8.59 10.56 -2.21
C LYS A 52 -9.82 9.73 -2.52
N THR A 53 -10.48 10.00 -3.64
CA THR A 53 -11.77 9.35 -3.98
C THR A 53 -11.54 7.98 -4.60
N THR A 54 -10.52 7.83 -5.45
CA THR A 54 -10.23 6.60 -6.20
C THR A 54 -8.76 6.19 -6.12
N LEU A 55 -8.45 4.93 -6.44
CA LEU A 55 -7.06 4.46 -6.57
C LEU A 55 -6.34 5.04 -7.78
N ASP A 56 -7.08 5.43 -8.82
CA ASP A 56 -6.51 6.00 -10.06
C ASP A 56 -5.86 7.36 -9.78
N GLU A 57 -6.48 8.18 -8.92
CA GLU A 57 -5.93 9.46 -8.42
C GLU A 57 -4.61 9.31 -7.65
N LEU A 58 -4.28 8.08 -7.24
CA LEU A 58 -3.13 7.75 -6.41
C LEU A 58 -2.00 7.07 -7.18
N LYS A 59 -2.19 6.76 -8.46
CA LYS A 59 -1.28 5.93 -9.25
C LYS A 59 0.20 6.35 -9.14
N GLU A 60 0.48 7.64 -9.26
CA GLU A 60 1.84 8.20 -9.18
C GLU A 60 2.47 8.10 -7.78
N GLN A 61 1.65 7.95 -6.74
CA GLN A 61 2.07 7.90 -5.34
C GLN A 61 2.18 6.45 -4.83
N LEU A 62 1.58 5.48 -5.53
CA LEU A 62 1.60 4.06 -5.16
C LEU A 62 3.02 3.52 -4.91
N PRO A 63 4.05 3.84 -5.72
CA PRO A 63 5.42 3.35 -5.46
C PRO A 63 6.00 3.89 -4.15
N VAL A 64 5.77 5.17 -3.84
CA VAL A 64 6.24 5.81 -2.61
C VAL A 64 5.56 5.18 -1.40
N PHE A 65 4.25 4.96 -1.48
CA PHE A 65 3.52 4.28 -0.42
C PHE A 65 4.00 2.84 -0.26
N ALA A 66 4.24 2.12 -1.36
CA ALA A 66 4.75 0.76 -1.32
C ALA A 66 6.10 0.68 -0.60
N ALA A 67 7.02 1.60 -0.88
CA ALA A 67 8.30 1.70 -0.18
C ALA A 67 8.12 1.93 1.33
N ILE A 68 7.32 2.93 1.72
CA ILE A 68 7.03 3.22 3.14
C ILE A 68 6.42 2.00 3.85
N ILE A 69 5.49 1.31 3.20
CA ILE A 69 4.82 0.14 3.74
C ILE A 69 5.83 -0.99 3.93
N SER A 70 6.67 -1.25 2.92
CA SER A 70 7.66 -2.32 2.98
C SER A 70 8.71 -2.14 4.08
N GLU A 71 9.05 -0.90 4.45
CA GLU A 71 9.96 -0.59 5.56
C GLU A 71 9.29 -0.72 6.94
N THR A 72 7.97 -0.63 6.99
CA THR A 72 7.20 -0.55 8.25
C THR A 72 6.63 -1.91 8.67
N ILE A 73 6.14 -2.71 7.71
CA ILE A 73 5.56 -4.02 7.98
C ILE A 73 6.61 -5.01 8.49
N LYS A 74 6.23 -5.82 9.48
CA LYS A 74 7.11 -6.84 10.09
C LYS A 74 6.74 -8.24 9.63
N VAL A 75 6.50 -8.42 8.33
CA VAL A 75 6.08 -9.69 7.73
C VAL A 75 7.24 -10.32 6.97
N THR A 76 7.25 -11.63 6.80
CA THR A 76 8.19 -12.27 5.89
C THR A 76 7.68 -12.19 4.45
N PRO A 77 8.56 -12.23 3.43
CA PRO A 77 8.14 -12.27 2.03
C PRO A 77 7.16 -13.43 1.74
N THR A 78 7.34 -14.59 2.39
CA THR A 78 6.44 -15.74 2.25
C THR A 78 5.04 -15.45 2.77
N GLN A 79 4.93 -14.78 3.92
CA GLN A 79 3.64 -14.38 4.49
C GLN A 79 2.91 -13.43 3.56
N LEU A 80 3.61 -12.40 3.08
CA LEU A 80 3.08 -11.39 2.17
C LEU A 80 2.63 -12.00 0.83
N ARG A 81 3.43 -12.92 0.27
CA ARG A 81 3.10 -13.64 -0.98
C ARG A 81 1.80 -14.42 -0.89
N ARG A 82 1.42 -15.00 0.27
CA ARG A 82 0.15 -15.73 0.41
C ARG A 82 -1.07 -14.84 0.17
N PHE A 83 -1.04 -13.62 0.69
CA PHE A 83 -2.11 -12.64 0.49
C PHE A 83 -2.10 -12.08 -0.94
N TYR A 84 -0.92 -11.82 -1.49
CA TYR A 84 -0.78 -11.42 -2.89
C TYR A 84 -1.34 -12.47 -3.85
N THR A 85 -1.01 -13.75 -3.68
CA THR A 85 -1.53 -14.84 -4.54
C THR A 85 -3.06 -14.88 -4.50
N TYR A 86 -3.67 -14.62 -3.34
CA TYR A 86 -5.12 -14.53 -3.23
C TYR A 86 -5.67 -13.37 -4.06
N VAL A 87 -5.10 -12.16 -3.95
CA VAL A 87 -5.50 -10.99 -4.75
C VAL A 87 -5.28 -11.23 -6.23
N LYS A 88 -4.13 -11.78 -6.62
CA LYS A 88 -3.79 -12.09 -8.01
C LYS A 88 -4.74 -13.11 -8.63
N SER A 89 -5.24 -14.07 -7.83
CA SER A 89 -6.27 -15.01 -8.32
C SER A 89 -7.58 -14.32 -8.71
N ILE A 90 -7.93 -13.22 -8.03
CA ILE A 90 -9.12 -12.41 -8.35
C ILE A 90 -8.89 -11.63 -9.64
N ASP A 91 -7.69 -11.04 -9.81
CA ASP A 91 -7.28 -10.35 -11.04
C ASP A 91 -7.29 -11.29 -12.26
N ILE A 92 -6.71 -12.48 -12.12
CA ILE A 92 -6.70 -13.51 -13.17
C ILE A 92 -8.13 -13.90 -13.57
N ALA A 93 -9.02 -14.11 -12.59
CA ALA A 93 -10.42 -14.43 -12.86
C ALA A 93 -11.18 -13.30 -13.58
N ASN A 94 -10.67 -12.07 -13.54
CA ASN A 94 -11.25 -10.89 -14.17
C ASN A 94 -10.46 -10.40 -15.41
N LYS A 95 -9.43 -11.13 -15.84
CA LYS A 95 -8.52 -10.69 -16.91
C LYS A 95 -9.22 -10.54 -18.26
N ASP A 96 -10.07 -11.51 -18.60
CA ASP A 96 -10.76 -11.60 -19.89
C ASP A 96 -12.19 -11.04 -19.86
N THR A 97 -12.57 -10.42 -18.74
CA THR A 97 -13.90 -9.83 -18.58
C THR A 97 -14.03 -8.62 -19.51
N LYS A 98 -15.00 -8.68 -20.43
CA LYS A 98 -15.30 -7.57 -21.36
C LYS A 98 -15.97 -6.37 -20.68
N THR A 99 -16.43 -6.55 -19.44
CA THR A 99 -17.06 -5.53 -18.61
C THR A 99 -16.07 -5.06 -17.54
N ASP A 100 -16.10 -3.78 -17.19
CA ASP A 100 -15.26 -3.21 -16.12
C ASP A 100 -15.77 -3.53 -14.70
N THR A 101 -16.70 -4.47 -14.57
CA THR A 101 -17.25 -4.92 -13.29
C THR A 101 -16.46 -6.13 -12.77
N ILE A 102 -16.07 -6.06 -11.50
CA ILE A 102 -15.35 -7.15 -10.83
C ILE A 102 -16.31 -8.31 -10.55
N THR A 103 -16.05 -9.44 -11.20
CA THR A 103 -16.63 -10.74 -10.89
C THR A 103 -16.10 -11.19 -9.53
N ASP A 104 -17.00 -11.68 -8.67
CA ASP A 104 -16.70 -12.09 -7.30
C ASP A 104 -16.06 -10.99 -6.44
N SER A 105 -16.52 -9.74 -6.55
CA SER A 105 -16.03 -8.60 -5.73
C SER A 105 -16.03 -8.87 -4.22
N TYR A 106 -16.89 -9.78 -3.73
CA TYR A 106 -16.89 -10.25 -2.34
C TYR A 106 -15.58 -10.93 -1.92
N LYS A 107 -14.86 -11.60 -2.84
CA LYS A 107 -13.55 -12.22 -2.56
C LYS A 107 -12.53 -11.16 -2.15
N LEU A 108 -12.56 -9.99 -2.78
CA LEU A 108 -11.67 -8.90 -2.41
C LEU A 108 -11.95 -8.41 -0.98
N LYS A 109 -13.24 -8.33 -0.60
CA LYS A 109 -13.66 -7.98 0.76
C LYS A 109 -13.23 -9.03 1.80
N PHE A 110 -13.12 -10.31 1.41
CA PHE A 110 -12.63 -11.38 2.28
C PHE A 110 -11.14 -11.30 2.61
N LEU A 111 -10.37 -10.45 1.93
CA LEU A 111 -8.96 -10.23 2.27
C LEU A 111 -8.79 -9.68 3.68
N LEU A 112 -9.67 -8.76 4.13
CA LEU A 112 -9.59 -8.16 5.46
C LEU A 112 -9.84 -9.20 6.57
N PRO A 113 -10.92 -10.01 6.55
CA PRO A 113 -11.07 -11.14 7.46
C PRO A 113 -9.90 -12.13 7.44
N LYS A 114 -9.32 -12.41 6.26
CA LYS A 114 -8.15 -13.31 6.14
C LYS A 114 -6.91 -12.74 6.84
N LEU A 115 -6.69 -11.43 6.74
CA LEU A 115 -5.61 -10.74 7.45
C LEU A 115 -5.84 -10.74 8.96
N ALA A 116 -7.06 -10.36 9.40
CA ALA A 116 -7.42 -10.27 10.81
C ALA A 116 -7.44 -11.65 11.52
N GLY A 117 -7.85 -12.70 10.81
CA GLY A 117 -7.92 -14.07 11.30
C GLY A 117 -6.61 -14.86 11.15
N SER A 118 -5.56 -14.26 10.60
CA SER A 118 -4.25 -14.93 10.48
C SER A 118 -3.62 -15.12 11.87
N SER A 119 -2.88 -16.21 12.06
CA SER A 119 -1.99 -16.40 13.22
C SER A 119 -0.93 -15.30 13.34
N GLU A 120 -0.75 -14.50 12.30
CA GLU A 120 0.26 -13.46 12.13
C GLU A 120 -0.33 -12.04 12.22
N LYS A 121 -1.57 -11.91 12.72
CA LYS A 121 -2.34 -10.66 12.74
C LYS A 121 -1.55 -9.44 13.25
N GLU A 122 -0.68 -9.62 14.23
CA GLU A 122 0.14 -8.55 14.83
C GLU A 122 1.15 -7.99 13.83
N SER A 123 1.82 -8.86 13.07
CA SER A 123 2.75 -8.44 12.01
C SER A 123 2.06 -7.81 10.80
N LEU A 124 0.78 -8.16 10.58
CA LEU A 124 -0.03 -7.72 9.46
C LEU A 124 -0.88 -6.48 9.78
N GLN A 125 -0.80 -5.94 10.99
CA GLN A 125 -1.71 -4.90 11.45
C GLN A 125 -1.64 -3.63 10.59
N ASP A 126 -0.45 -3.19 10.18
CA ASP A 126 -0.30 -2.00 9.35
C ASP A 126 -0.80 -2.25 7.92
N LEU A 127 -0.51 -3.42 7.36
CA LEU A 127 -1.06 -3.86 6.07
C LEU A 127 -2.60 -3.89 6.12
N TYR A 128 -3.18 -4.39 7.22
CA TYR A 128 -4.62 -4.41 7.44
C TYR A 128 -5.22 -3.00 7.47
N LYS A 129 -4.60 -2.03 8.16
CA LYS A 129 -5.09 -0.63 8.20
C LYS A 129 -5.14 -0.03 6.79
N ILE A 130 -4.05 -0.16 6.05
CA ILE A 130 -3.93 0.39 4.69
C ILE A 130 -4.93 -0.27 3.75
N PHE A 131 -5.02 -1.60 3.78
CA PHE A 131 -5.97 -2.33 2.96
C PHE A 131 -7.42 -2.06 3.35
N GLY A 132 -7.68 -1.77 4.63
CA GLY A 132 -8.99 -1.32 5.12
C GLY A 132 -9.46 -0.02 4.48
N ILE A 133 -8.53 0.83 4.04
CA ILE A 133 -8.83 2.10 3.35
C ILE A 133 -8.91 1.89 1.83
N THR A 134 -8.00 1.09 1.25
CA THR A 134 -7.91 0.95 -0.21
C THR A 134 -8.95 -0.01 -0.78
N ILE A 135 -9.21 -1.16 -0.14
CA ILE A 135 -10.13 -2.18 -0.67
C ILE A 135 -11.54 -1.65 -0.92
N PRO A 136 -12.17 -0.87 -0.01
CA PRO A 136 -13.51 -0.33 -0.26
C PRO A 136 -13.60 0.60 -1.48
N LYS A 137 -12.47 1.14 -1.95
CA LYS A 137 -12.38 2.04 -3.11
C LYS A 137 -12.28 1.30 -4.44
N ILE A 138 -12.11 -0.02 -4.41
CA ILE A 138 -11.97 -0.84 -5.61
C ILE A 138 -13.37 -1.26 -6.08
N GLN A 139 -13.87 -0.59 -7.11
CA GLN A 139 -15.20 -0.83 -7.69
C GLN A 139 -15.11 -1.44 -9.10
N THR A 140 -13.99 -1.19 -9.80
CA THR A 140 -13.77 -1.55 -11.20
C THR A 140 -12.62 -2.52 -11.39
N VAL A 141 -12.59 -3.23 -12.53
CA VAL A 141 -11.46 -4.10 -12.90
C VAL A 141 -10.19 -3.26 -13.08
N LYS A 142 -10.31 -2.02 -13.58
CA LYS A 142 -9.19 -1.07 -13.64
C LYS A 142 -8.59 -0.80 -12.25
N GLU A 143 -9.42 -0.48 -11.25
CA GLU A 143 -8.95 -0.23 -9.88
C GLU A 143 -8.37 -1.49 -9.22
N LEU A 144 -8.93 -2.67 -9.52
CA LEU A 144 -8.36 -3.94 -9.07
C LEU A 144 -6.93 -4.13 -9.59
N ARG A 145 -6.69 -3.83 -10.88
CA ARG A 145 -5.34 -3.93 -11.48
C ARG A 145 -4.37 -2.95 -10.84
N LEU A 146 -4.79 -1.71 -10.59
CA LEU A 146 -3.98 -0.73 -9.86
C LEU A 146 -3.66 -1.21 -8.44
N PHE A 147 -4.61 -1.83 -7.75
CA PHE A 147 -4.36 -2.42 -6.44
C PHE A 147 -3.37 -3.59 -6.50
N VAL A 148 -3.44 -4.42 -7.54
CA VAL A 148 -2.47 -5.50 -7.78
C VAL A 148 -1.08 -4.94 -8.02
N GLU A 149 -0.94 -3.93 -8.89
CA GLU A 149 0.33 -3.24 -9.15
C GLU A 149 0.90 -2.62 -7.86
N PHE A 150 0.05 -2.00 -7.04
CA PHE A 150 0.44 -1.49 -5.73
C PHE A 150 0.96 -2.60 -4.80
N PHE A 151 0.26 -3.74 -4.75
CA PHE A 151 0.70 -4.87 -3.93
C PHE A 151 2.01 -5.47 -4.45
N GLU A 152 2.17 -5.59 -5.77
CA GLU A 152 3.43 -6.03 -6.40
C GLU A 152 4.59 -5.10 -6.01
N ALA A 153 4.38 -3.79 -6.03
CA ALA A 153 5.37 -2.83 -5.57
C ALA A 153 5.75 -3.05 -4.08
N ILE A 154 4.78 -3.31 -3.19
CA ILE A 154 5.06 -3.61 -1.77
C ILE A 154 5.95 -4.86 -1.67
N LEU A 155 5.63 -5.92 -2.43
CA LEU A 155 6.41 -7.16 -2.44
C LEU A 155 7.84 -6.93 -2.92
N ASP A 156 8.02 -6.17 -4.00
CA ASP A 156 9.32 -5.89 -4.60
C ASP A 156 10.20 -5.09 -3.63
N TYR A 157 9.68 -3.99 -3.08
CA TYR A 157 10.42 -3.23 -2.07
C TYR A 157 10.73 -4.07 -0.83
N HIS A 158 9.77 -4.86 -0.34
CA HIS A 158 9.99 -5.71 0.83
C HIS A 158 11.04 -6.80 0.58
N SER A 159 11.17 -7.28 -0.66
CA SER A 159 12.20 -8.26 -1.03
C SER A 159 13.60 -7.65 -1.14
N THR A 160 13.70 -6.35 -1.40
CA THR A 160 14.97 -5.63 -1.57
C THR A 160 15.50 -5.03 -0.27
N ILE A 161 14.63 -4.70 0.68
CA ILE A 161 14.99 -4.09 1.97
C ILE A 161 15.52 -5.11 2.97
N ASP A 162 15.25 -6.41 2.81
CA ASP A 162 15.70 -7.45 3.73
C ASP A 162 17.18 -7.84 3.46
N PRO A 163 18.18 -7.36 4.23
CA PRO A 163 19.59 -7.51 3.90
C PRO A 163 20.13 -8.91 4.27
N LYS A 164 19.28 -9.81 4.78
CA LYS A 164 19.68 -11.11 5.34
C LYS A 164 19.91 -12.21 4.30
N LYS A 165 20.03 -11.86 3.01
CA LYS A 165 20.56 -12.75 1.98
C LYS A 165 21.71 -12.08 1.22
N LYS A 166 22.83 -11.93 1.93
CA LYS A 166 24.16 -12.07 1.32
C LYS A 166 24.81 -13.27 2.00
N ASP A 167 24.49 -14.45 1.48
CA ASP A 167 25.36 -15.63 1.61
C ASP A 167 26.06 -15.82 0.26
#